data_AF-A2SQB2-F1
#
_entry.id   AF-A2SQB2-F1
#
_cell.length_a   1.000
_cell.length_b   1.000
_cell.length_c   1.000
_cell.angle_alpha   90.00
_cell.angle_beta   90.00
_cell.angle_gamma   90.00
#
_symmetry.space_group_name_H-M   'P 1'
#
loop_
_entity.id
_entity.type
_entity.pdbx_description
1 polymer ?
#
loop_
_entity_poly.entity_id
_entity_poly.type
_entity_poly.pdbx_seq_one_letter_code
_entity_poly.pdbx_strand_id
1 'polypeptide(L)'
;MYDSIHARCYAPQCNIHENIEVVYLFPEEIAALDLIDIQQLDQEEAALRIGVSRKTIWRDVHEGRRKMADAIIHGKVIVMKECSDRGNGTCPKQNMNLCPKTDGGVCPRSSVMSDQTDDSRSDA
;
A
#
# COMPACT_ATOMS: atom_id res chain seq x y z
N MET A 1 -15.10 1.44 -16.67
CA MET A 1 -14.92 1.22 -15.22
C MET A 1 -13.58 0.51 -15.12
N TYR A 2 -12.54 1.18 -14.62
CA TYR A 2 -11.18 0.63 -14.67
C TYR A 2 -11.11 -0.63 -13.82
N ASP A 3 -10.68 -1.70 -14.46
CA ASP A 3 -10.51 -3.01 -13.86
C ASP A 3 -9.57 -2.89 -12.65
N SER A 4 -9.93 -3.58 -11.59
CA SER A 4 -9.29 -3.57 -10.27
C SER A 4 -7.76 -3.48 -10.37
N ILE A 5 -7.21 -2.30 -10.04
CA ILE A 5 -5.76 -2.15 -9.86
C ILE A 5 -5.38 -2.98 -8.63
N HIS A 6 -4.90 -4.19 -8.88
CA HIS A 6 -4.46 -5.11 -7.83
C HIS A 6 -3.06 -4.72 -7.34
N ALA A 7 -2.96 -3.58 -6.66
CA ALA A 7 -1.73 -3.12 -6.05
C ALA A 7 -1.42 -3.94 -4.77
N ARG A 8 -0.17 -4.39 -4.63
CA ARG A 8 0.29 -5.16 -3.47
C ARG A 8 1.12 -4.28 -2.55
N CYS A 9 1.10 -4.57 -1.24
CA CYS A 9 1.98 -3.90 -0.29
C CYS A 9 3.44 -4.35 -0.49
N TYR A 10 4.39 -3.45 -0.23
CA TYR A 10 5.83 -3.70 -0.34
C TYR A 10 6.54 -3.40 0.98
N ALA A 11 7.56 -4.18 1.30
CA ALA A 11 8.40 -3.97 2.48
C ALA A 11 9.88 -4.16 2.12
N PRO A 12 10.80 -3.43 2.76
CA PRO A 12 12.23 -3.65 2.59
C PRO A 12 12.63 -5.06 3.05
N GLN A 13 13.68 -5.61 2.44
CA GLN A 13 14.19 -6.95 2.77
C GLN A 13 15.16 -6.94 3.96
N CYS A 14 15.89 -5.84 4.15
CA CYS A 14 16.85 -5.66 5.21
C CYS A 14 16.26 -4.69 6.25
N ASN A 15 16.62 -4.82 7.53
CA ASN A 15 16.25 -3.87 8.59
C ASN A 15 14.80 -3.99 9.15
N ILE A 16 14.38 -5.20 9.53
CA ILE A 16 13.14 -5.43 10.28
C ILE A 16 13.40 -5.12 11.77
N HIS A 17 13.53 -3.84 12.12
CA HIS A 17 13.54 -3.39 13.51
C HIS A 17 12.11 -3.31 14.08
N GLU A 18 11.98 -3.21 15.39
CA GLU A 18 10.67 -3.16 16.07
C GLU A 18 9.80 -1.95 15.67
N ASN A 19 10.43 -0.86 15.20
CA ASN A 19 9.75 0.37 14.75
C ASN A 19 9.87 0.55 13.23
N ILE A 20 9.03 -0.15 12.48
CA ILE A 20 8.95 -0.01 11.03
C ILE A 20 8.01 1.14 10.67
N GLU A 21 8.54 2.19 10.07
CA GLU A 21 7.72 3.28 9.55
C GLU A 21 6.94 2.85 8.31
N VAL A 22 5.77 3.46 8.11
CA VAL A 22 4.83 3.11 7.06
C VAL A 22 4.47 4.34 6.23
N VAL A 23 4.42 4.16 4.92
CA VAL A 23 3.88 5.13 3.97
C VAL A 23 2.63 4.54 3.31
N TYR A 24 1.54 5.29 3.33
CA TYR A 24 0.26 4.90 2.73
C TYR A 24 0.09 5.52 1.35
N LEU A 25 -0.03 4.68 0.33
CA LEU A 25 -0.47 5.06 -1.01
C LEU A 25 -1.98 4.88 -1.14
N PHE A 26 -2.62 5.93 -1.65
CA PHE A 26 -4.06 5.95 -1.90
C PHE A 26 -4.40 5.42 -3.30
N PRO A 27 -5.62 4.90 -3.52
CA PRO A 27 -6.04 4.40 -4.83
C PRO A 27 -5.83 5.41 -5.96
N GLU A 28 -6.09 6.70 -5.71
CA GLU A 28 -5.92 7.77 -6.68
C GLU A 28 -4.46 8.00 -7.05
N GLU A 29 -3.56 7.93 -6.06
CA GLU A 29 -2.11 8.03 -6.27
C GLU A 29 -1.59 6.85 -7.08
N ILE A 30 -2.07 5.64 -6.76
CA ILE A 30 -1.71 4.41 -7.50
C ILE A 30 -2.20 4.51 -8.94
N ALA A 31 -3.44 4.93 -9.17
CA ALA A 31 -4.00 5.11 -10.51
C ALA A 31 -3.23 6.17 -11.30
N ALA A 32 -2.86 7.29 -10.67
CA ALA A 32 -2.08 8.35 -11.30
C ALA A 32 -0.67 7.86 -11.68
N LEU A 33 0.00 7.11 -10.79
CA LEU A 33 1.30 6.50 -11.08
C LEU A 33 1.19 5.48 -12.22
N ASP A 34 0.17 4.64 -12.24
CA ASP A 34 -0.03 3.66 -13.31
C ASP A 34 -0.24 4.34 -14.68
N LEU A 35 -1.11 5.36 -14.75
CA LEU A 35 -1.39 6.05 -16.01
C LEU A 35 -0.18 6.84 -16.53
N ILE A 36 0.50 7.58 -15.65
CA ILE A 36 1.59 8.48 -16.06
C ILE A 36 2.92 7.74 -16.17
N ASP A 37 3.30 6.95 -15.16
CA ASP A 37 4.64 6.37 -15.08
C ASP A 37 4.74 4.99 -15.74
N ILE A 38 3.64 4.23 -15.80
CA ILE A 38 3.63 2.89 -16.43
C ILE A 38 3.06 2.93 -17.84
N GLN A 39 1.88 3.53 -18.02
CA GLN A 39 1.21 3.64 -19.32
C GLN A 39 1.73 4.83 -20.16
N GLN A 40 2.58 5.70 -19.59
CA GLN A 40 3.21 6.84 -20.26
C GLN A 40 2.23 7.84 -20.89
N LEU A 41 1.02 7.95 -20.32
CA LEU A 41 0.07 8.98 -20.71
C LEU A 41 0.53 10.34 -20.21
N ASP A 42 0.12 11.39 -20.91
CA ASP A 42 0.28 12.74 -20.37
C ASP A 42 -0.79 13.04 -19.28
N GLN A 43 -0.63 14.16 -18.58
CA GLN A 43 -1.54 14.53 -17.48
C GLN A 43 -2.96 14.84 -17.94
N GLU A 44 -3.13 15.29 -19.17
CA GLU A 44 -4.43 15.62 -19.73
C GLU A 44 -5.17 14.35 -20.14
N GLU A 45 -4.49 13.45 -20.83
CA GLU A 45 -4.99 12.12 -21.19
C GLU A 45 -5.37 11.31 -19.95
N ALA A 46 -4.49 11.25 -18.94
CA ALA A 46 -4.77 10.55 -17.69
C ALA A 46 -5.98 11.16 -16.95
N ALA A 47 -6.08 12.50 -16.90
CA ALA A 47 -7.19 13.19 -16.25
C ALA A 47 -8.54 12.92 -16.94
N LEU A 48 -8.56 12.96 -18.27
CA LEU A 48 -9.73 12.60 -19.07
C LEU A 48 -10.11 11.14 -18.85
N ARG A 49 -9.11 10.25 -18.73
CA ARG A 49 -9.29 8.82 -18.65
C ARG A 49 -9.93 8.35 -17.33
N ILE A 50 -9.68 9.05 -16.22
CA ILE A 50 -10.30 8.76 -14.92
C ILE A 50 -11.34 9.80 -14.47
N GLY A 51 -11.61 10.81 -15.29
CA GLY A 51 -12.69 11.78 -15.04
C GLY A 51 -12.40 12.79 -13.92
N VAL A 52 -11.14 13.22 -13.79
CA VAL A 52 -10.72 14.22 -12.78
C VAL A 52 -10.06 15.42 -13.45
N SER A 53 -9.69 16.45 -12.66
CA SER A 53 -8.96 17.61 -13.20
C SER A 53 -7.49 17.29 -13.45
N ARG A 54 -6.87 17.97 -14.44
CA ARG A 54 -5.40 17.90 -14.69
C ARG A 54 -4.60 18.20 -13.42
N LYS A 55 -5.05 19.18 -12.62
CA LYS A 55 -4.45 19.55 -11.34
C LYS A 55 -4.51 18.42 -10.31
N THR A 56 -5.60 17.64 -10.31
CA THR A 56 -5.77 16.47 -9.44
C THR A 56 -4.74 15.40 -9.80
N ILE A 57 -4.65 15.00 -11.07
CA ILE A 57 -3.61 14.07 -11.54
C ILE A 57 -2.21 14.54 -11.17
N TRP A 58 -1.91 15.82 -11.43
CA TRP A 58 -0.61 16.40 -11.11
C TRP A 58 -0.27 16.27 -9.62
N ARG A 59 -1.23 16.56 -8.75
CA ARG A 59 -1.04 16.45 -7.29
C ARG A 59 -0.86 14.99 -6.88
N ASP A 60 -1.70 14.08 -7.39
CA ASP A 60 -1.72 12.70 -6.96
C ASP A 60 -0.48 11.92 -7.45
N VAL A 61 0.00 12.19 -8.68
CA VAL A 61 1.27 11.62 -9.16
C VAL A 61 2.47 12.19 -8.38
N HIS A 62 2.46 13.49 -8.07
CA HIS A 62 3.54 14.12 -7.32
C HIS A 62 3.64 13.56 -5.89
N GLU A 63 2.50 13.44 -5.22
CA GLU A 63 2.44 12.91 -3.86
C GLU A 63 2.79 11.41 -3.83
N GLY A 64 2.29 10.63 -4.80
CA GLY A 64 2.65 9.22 -4.98
C GLY A 64 4.16 9.01 -5.13
N ARG A 65 4.82 9.79 -6.01
CA ARG A 65 6.27 9.73 -6.20
C ARG A 65 7.04 10.13 -4.95
N ARG A 66 6.61 11.18 -4.23
CA ARG A 66 7.22 11.63 -2.98
C ARG A 66 7.18 10.51 -1.93
N LYS A 67 6.02 9.88 -1.76
CA LYS A 67 5.80 8.75 -0.84
C LYS A 67 6.64 7.52 -1.18
N MET A 68 6.72 7.17 -2.47
CA MET A 68 7.58 6.06 -2.92
C MET A 68 9.05 6.35 -2.66
N ALA A 69 9.52 7.57 -2.97
CA ALA A 69 10.90 7.97 -2.72
C ALA A 69 11.23 7.93 -1.22
N ASP A 70 10.35 8.46 -0.37
CA ASP A 70 10.51 8.42 1.09
C ASP A 70 10.64 6.98 1.61
N ALA A 71 9.79 6.08 1.11
CA ALA A 71 9.82 4.69 1.52
C ALA A 71 11.08 3.94 1.05
N ILE A 72 11.53 4.16 -0.19
CA ILE A 72 12.71 3.50 -0.74
C ILE A 72 13.99 3.99 -0.05
N ILE A 73 14.12 5.31 0.18
CA ILE A 73 15.34 5.91 0.75
C ILE A 73 15.47 5.60 2.24
N HIS A 74 14.37 5.67 2.99
CA HIS A 74 14.38 5.49 4.45
C HIS A 74 14.01 4.07 4.91
N GLY A 75 13.78 3.14 3.97
CA GLY A 75 13.43 1.76 4.30
C GLY A 75 12.06 1.63 4.99
N LYS A 76 11.06 2.39 4.53
CA LYS A 76 9.68 2.32 5.06
C LYS A 76 8.87 1.27 4.30
N VAL A 77 7.83 0.75 4.95
CA VAL A 77 6.86 -0.15 4.31
C VAL A 77 5.87 0.67 3.49
N ILE A 78 5.63 0.26 2.25
CA ILE A 78 4.61 0.85 1.39
C ILE A 78 3.33 0.04 1.53
N VAL A 79 2.26 0.74 1.92
CA VAL A 79 0.96 0.18 2.18
C VAL A 79 -0.07 0.80 1.26
N MET A 80 -0.82 -0.05 0.56
CA MET A 80 -1.98 0.40 -0.19
C MET A 80 -3.14 0.57 0.78
N LYS A 81 -3.76 1.76 0.80
CA LYS A 81 -4.84 2.07 1.74
C LYS A 81 -6.04 1.12 1.60
N GLU A 82 -6.32 0.69 0.37
CA GLU A 82 -7.39 -0.26 0.04
C GLU A 82 -6.81 -1.61 -0.42
N CYS A 83 -5.85 -2.14 0.33
CA CYS A 83 -5.29 -3.47 0.04
C CYS A 83 -6.32 -4.56 0.40
N SER A 84 -7.03 -5.12 -0.59
CA SER A 84 -7.98 -6.23 -0.40
C SER A 84 -7.33 -7.48 0.22
N ASP A 85 -6.05 -7.73 -0.07
CA ASP A 85 -5.26 -8.85 0.45
C ASP A 85 -4.88 -8.72 1.94
N ARG A 86 -5.25 -7.62 2.64
CA ARG A 86 -4.98 -7.47 4.08
C ARG A 86 -6.05 -8.07 4.97
N GLY A 87 -7.23 -8.39 4.44
CA GLY A 87 -8.43 -8.67 5.23
C GLY A 87 -8.38 -9.91 6.14
N ASN A 88 -7.38 -10.77 6.04
CA ASN A 88 -7.37 -12.05 6.76
C ASN A 88 -5.96 -12.59 7.12
N GLY A 89 -4.88 -11.83 6.87
CA GLY A 89 -3.53 -12.28 7.22
C GLY A 89 -3.05 -13.53 6.47
N THR A 90 -3.77 -13.97 5.43
CA THR A 90 -3.40 -15.14 4.62
C THR A 90 -2.55 -14.68 3.43
N CYS A 91 -1.28 -15.06 3.44
CA CYS A 91 -0.39 -14.83 2.30
C CYS A 91 -0.88 -15.65 1.10
N PRO A 92 -1.16 -15.04 -0.07
CA PRO A 92 -1.72 -15.76 -1.22
C PRO A 92 -0.68 -16.58 -2.02
N LYS A 93 0.45 -16.99 -1.45
CA LYS A 93 1.52 -17.69 -2.21
C LYS A 93 1.64 -19.18 -1.89
N GLN A 94 1.26 -19.99 -2.88
CA GLN A 94 1.43 -21.45 -3.02
C GLN A 94 2.89 -21.89 -3.34
N ASN A 95 3.91 -21.07 -3.08
CA ASN A 95 5.28 -21.37 -3.50
C ASN A 95 6.25 -21.51 -2.31
N MET A 96 6.70 -22.75 -2.07
CA MET A 96 7.58 -23.16 -0.96
C MET A 96 8.99 -22.54 -0.99
N ASN A 97 9.44 -21.98 -2.13
CA ASN A 97 10.81 -21.48 -2.26
C ASN A 97 11.00 -20.03 -1.77
N LEU A 98 9.92 -19.32 -1.42
CA LEU A 98 9.95 -17.91 -0.98
C LEU A 98 9.44 -17.71 0.46
N CYS A 99 8.93 -18.77 1.11
CA CYS A 99 8.51 -18.74 2.50
C CYS A 99 8.94 -20.06 3.18
N PRO A 100 9.80 -20.02 4.21
CA PRO A 100 10.28 -21.24 4.89
C PRO A 100 9.26 -21.88 5.83
N LYS A 101 8.05 -21.31 5.99
CA LYS A 101 7.01 -21.87 6.84
C LYS A 101 6.19 -22.92 6.08
N THR A 102 6.17 -24.14 6.63
CA THR A 102 5.37 -25.28 6.17
C THR A 102 3.98 -25.33 6.81
N ASP A 103 3.74 -24.55 7.86
CA ASP A 103 2.46 -24.39 8.52
C ASP A 103 1.76 -23.11 8.03
N GLY A 104 0.58 -23.26 7.45
CA GLY A 104 -0.27 -22.11 7.12
C GLY A 104 -0.59 -21.34 8.40
N GLY A 105 -0.07 -20.12 8.50
CA GLY A 105 -0.25 -19.25 9.67
C GLY A 105 -0.14 -17.78 9.29
N VAL A 106 -0.47 -16.91 10.23
CA VAL A 106 -0.35 -15.46 10.07
C VAL A 106 1.11 -15.13 9.73
N CYS A 107 1.33 -14.43 8.62
CA CYS A 107 2.67 -13.99 8.24
C CYS A 107 3.27 -13.19 9.40
N PRO A 108 4.50 -13.49 9.87
CA PRO A 108 5.11 -12.78 11.00
C PRO A 108 5.40 -11.30 10.71
N ARG A 109 5.11 -10.82 9.48
CA ARG A 109 4.93 -9.38 9.22
C ARG A 109 3.61 -8.91 9.87
N SER A 110 3.54 -8.99 11.19
CA SER A 110 2.43 -8.43 11.92
C SER A 110 2.51 -6.91 11.81
N SER A 111 1.42 -6.35 11.33
CA SER A 111 1.03 -4.95 11.42
C SER A 111 1.21 -4.41 12.82
N VAL A 112 1.82 -3.22 12.94
CA VAL A 112 1.53 -2.33 14.07
C VAL A 112 0.07 -1.91 13.92
N MET A 113 -0.82 -2.55 14.69
CA MET A 113 -2.13 -2.00 15.06
C MET A 113 -2.28 -2.25 16.56
N SER A 114 -1.87 -1.26 17.36
CA SER A 114 -2.43 -1.11 18.69
C SER A 114 -3.81 -0.48 18.53
N ASP A 115 -4.83 -1.32 18.35
CA ASP A 115 -6.21 -0.93 18.69
C ASP A 115 -6.26 -0.79 20.22
N GLN A 116 -6.25 0.44 20.71
CA GLN A 116 -6.86 0.74 22.00
C GLN A 116 -8.31 1.12 21.73
N THR A 117 -9.16 0.11 21.56
CA THR A 117 -10.56 0.25 21.92
C THR A 117 -10.64 0.07 23.43
N ASP A 118 -10.57 1.18 24.16
CA ASP A 118 -10.89 1.20 25.58
C ASP A 118 -12.38 1.49 25.70
N ASP A 119 -13.20 0.44 25.73
CA ASP A 119 -14.57 0.50 26.23
C ASP A 119 -14.79 -0.65 27.21
N SER A 120 -14.79 -0.32 28.50
CA SER A 120 -15.46 -1.08 29.54
C SER A 120 -15.69 -0.18 30.75
N ARG A 121 -16.92 0.33 30.84
CA ARG A 121 -17.57 0.63 32.12
C ARG A 121 -17.41 -0.55 33.09
N SER A 122 -17.12 -0.25 34.34
CA SER A 122 -17.50 -1.07 35.50
C SER A 122 -17.68 -0.16 36.71
N ASP A 123 -18.78 -0.40 37.40
CA ASP A 123 -19.40 0.44 38.41
C ASP A 123 -18.62 0.51 39.73
N ALA A 124 -18.65 1.68 40.36
CA ALA A 124 -18.68 1.88 41.81
C ALA A 124 -19.31 3.25 42.13
#